data_AF-A0A933USE7-F1
#
_entry.id   AF-A0A933USE7-F1
#
_cell.length_a   1.000
_cell.length_b   1.000
_cell.length_c   1.000
_cell.angle_alpha   90.00
_cell.angle_beta   90.00
_cell.angle_gamma   90.00
#
_symmetry.space_group_name_H-M   'P 1'
#
loop_
_entity.id
_entity.type
_entity.pdbx_description
1 polymer ?
#
loop_
_entity_poly.entity_id
_entity_poly.type
_entity_poly.pdbx_seq_one_letter_code
_entity_poly.pdbx_strand_id
1 'polypeptide(L)'
;MIGGRRTSVRLEREIWLALDEICLREKATLHRLCGAIDAQRGPSGRSSAMRVLAIGYFREAATDIGHQQAGHGPLPAADSHLRAPDPGRPRSFLAAIQADLARHAKHRPSKG
;
A
#
# COMPACT_ATOMS: atom_id res chain seq x y z
N MET A 1 -18.02 -4.46 -14.31
CA MET A 1 -18.88 -5.55 -13.80
C MET A 1 -18.28 -6.86 -14.30
N ILE A 2 -17.90 -7.78 -13.43
CA ILE A 2 -17.35 -9.08 -13.82
C ILE A 2 -18.15 -10.15 -13.04
N GLY A 3 -18.92 -10.98 -13.75
CA GLY A 3 -19.41 -12.27 -13.25
C GLY A 3 -20.58 -12.29 -12.26
N GLY A 4 -21.56 -11.37 -12.32
CA GLY A 4 -22.88 -11.56 -11.66
C GLY A 4 -22.91 -11.63 -10.12
N ARG A 5 -21.78 -11.68 -9.43
CA ARG A 5 -21.66 -11.46 -7.98
C ARG A 5 -20.90 -10.15 -7.78
N ARG A 6 -21.60 -9.12 -7.28
CA ARG A 6 -20.91 -8.00 -6.61
C ARG A 6 -20.19 -8.60 -5.40
N THR A 7 -18.95 -9.05 -5.56
CA THR A 7 -18.02 -9.05 -4.43
C THR A 7 -17.70 -7.59 -4.18
N SER A 8 -18.60 -6.90 -3.47
CA SER A 8 -18.30 -5.58 -2.93
C SER A 8 -17.02 -5.75 -2.12
N VAL A 9 -15.93 -5.18 -2.60
CA VAL A 9 -14.69 -5.12 -1.84
C VAL A 9 -15.03 -4.38 -0.54
N ARG A 10 -15.17 -5.13 0.57
CA ARG A 10 -15.34 -4.55 1.90
C ARG A 10 -13.97 -4.07 2.36
N LEU A 11 -13.76 -2.79 2.18
CA LEU A 11 -12.61 -2.04 2.65
C LEU A 11 -13.12 -0.95 3.59
N GLU A 12 -12.40 -0.79 4.69
CA GLU A 12 -12.63 0.28 5.65
C GLU A 12 -12.38 1.63 4.95
N ARG A 13 -13.12 2.67 5.35
CA ARG A 13 -13.00 4.01 4.76
C ARG A 13 -11.56 4.53 4.78
N GLU A 14 -10.85 4.31 5.88
CA GLU A 14 -9.46 4.75 6.03
C GLU A 14 -8.51 4.07 5.04
N ILE A 15 -8.78 2.82 4.64
CA ILE A 15 -7.97 2.15 3.62
C ILE A 15 -8.25 2.74 2.24
N TRP A 16 -9.48 3.14 1.94
CA TRP A 16 -9.77 3.86 0.69
C TRP A 16 -9.03 5.20 0.63
N LEU A 17 -9.06 5.98 1.71
CA LEU A 17 -8.31 7.24 1.80
C LEU A 17 -6.81 7.02 1.61
N ALA A 18 -6.24 6.00 2.26
CA ALA A 18 -4.84 5.63 2.09
C ALA A 18 -4.51 5.27 0.63
N LEU A 19 -5.37 4.54 -0.06
CA LEU A 19 -5.17 4.18 -1.47
C LEU A 19 -5.27 5.39 -2.41
N ASP A 20 -6.18 6.32 -2.14
CA ASP A 20 -6.31 7.57 -2.89
C ASP A 20 -5.05 8.44 -2.73
N GLU A 21 -4.52 8.52 -1.50
CA GLU A 21 -3.27 9.21 -1.22
C GLU A 21 -2.07 8.56 -1.94
N ILE A 22 -1.99 7.22 -1.93
CA ILE A 22 -0.98 6.48 -2.69
C ILE A 22 -1.10 6.79 -4.19
N CYS A 23 -2.32 6.77 -4.74
CA CYS A 23 -2.55 7.09 -6.15
C CYS A 23 -2.05 8.49 -6.50
N LEU A 24 -2.31 9.48 -5.63
CA LEU A 24 -1.84 10.85 -5.81
C LEU A 24 -0.30 10.94 -5.78
N ARG A 25 0.34 10.34 -4.77
CA ARG A 25 1.80 10.35 -4.59
C ARG A 25 2.53 9.65 -5.74
N GLU A 26 2.00 8.51 -6.17
CA GLU A 26 2.59 7.69 -7.25
C GLU A 26 2.15 8.13 -8.65
N LYS A 27 1.32 9.17 -8.77
CA LYS A 27 0.74 9.65 -10.05
C LYS A 27 0.08 8.51 -10.83
N ALA A 28 -0.61 7.62 -10.12
CA ALA A 28 -1.28 6.44 -10.65
C ALA A 28 -2.80 6.55 -10.48
N THR A 29 -3.56 5.84 -11.31
CA THR A 29 -5.00 5.71 -11.11
C THR A 29 -5.28 4.50 -10.22
N LEU A 30 -6.39 4.53 -9.48
CA LEU A 30 -6.84 3.39 -8.67
C LEU A 30 -6.98 2.11 -9.50
N HIS A 31 -7.40 2.23 -10.77
CA HIS A 31 -7.48 1.09 -11.68
C HIS A 31 -6.10 0.46 -11.94
N ARG A 32 -5.07 1.27 -12.18
CA ARG A 32 -3.70 0.79 -12.37
C ARG A 32 -3.13 0.17 -11.11
N LEU A 33 -3.39 0.81 -9.96
CA LEU A 33 -2.99 0.27 -8.66
C LEU A 33 -3.63 -1.10 -8.41
N CYS A 34 -4.94 -1.23 -8.64
CA CYS A 34 -5.65 -2.50 -8.54
C CYS A 34 -5.10 -3.57 -9.49
N GLY A 35 -4.74 -3.21 -10.73
CA GLY A 35 -4.13 -4.12 -11.69
C GLY A 35 -2.78 -4.66 -11.21
N ALA A 36 -1.91 -3.78 -10.70
CA ALA A 36 -0.61 -4.17 -10.14
C ALA A 36 -0.77 -5.10 -8.91
N ILE A 37 -1.75 -4.82 -8.04
CA ILE A 37 -2.08 -5.68 -6.89
C ILE A 37 -2.57 -7.05 -7.38
N ASP A 38 -3.48 -7.08 -8.35
CA ASP A 38 -4.05 -8.33 -8.86
C ASP A 38 -2.99 -9.22 -9.51
N ALA A 39 -1.98 -8.64 -10.15
CA ALA A 39 -0.85 -9.36 -10.72
C ALA A 39 0.08 -10.00 -9.66
N GLN A 40 0.09 -9.46 -8.43
CA GLN A 40 1.10 -9.81 -7.42
C GLN A 40 0.54 -10.44 -6.15
N ARG A 41 -0.77 -10.35 -5.90
CA ARG A 41 -1.40 -10.83 -4.67
C ARG A 41 -1.36 -12.36 -4.49
N GLY A 42 -1.01 -13.12 -5.54
CA GLY A 42 -1.04 -14.57 -5.54
C GLY A 42 -2.41 -15.11 -5.11
N PRO A 43 -2.49 -16.06 -4.16
CA PRO A 43 -3.76 -16.61 -3.69
C PRO A 43 -4.53 -15.65 -2.77
N SER A 44 -3.93 -14.54 -2.34
CA SER A 44 -4.56 -13.60 -1.39
C SER A 44 -5.77 -12.91 -2.01
N GLY A 45 -6.85 -12.73 -1.25
CA GLY A 45 -8.00 -11.94 -1.67
C GLY A 45 -7.64 -10.46 -1.92
N ARG A 46 -8.24 -9.83 -2.92
CA ARG A 46 -7.94 -8.45 -3.33
C ARG A 46 -8.02 -7.45 -2.17
N SER A 47 -9.05 -7.51 -1.33
CA SER A 47 -9.20 -6.61 -0.19
C SER A 47 -8.08 -6.78 0.85
N SER A 48 -7.57 -8.00 1.05
CA SER A 48 -6.44 -8.24 1.96
C SER A 48 -5.15 -7.68 1.35
N ALA A 49 -4.93 -7.92 0.07
CA ALA A 49 -3.76 -7.40 -0.66
C ALA A 49 -3.73 -5.86 -0.69
N MET A 50 -4.89 -5.21 -0.85
CA MET A 50 -5.03 -3.74 -0.78
C MET A 50 -4.66 -3.19 0.60
N ARG A 51 -5.10 -3.83 1.69
CA ARG A 51 -4.70 -3.45 3.05
C ARG A 51 -3.21 -3.61 3.28
N VAL A 52 -2.65 -4.74 2.83
CA VAL A 52 -1.22 -5.01 2.93
C VAL A 52 -0.38 -3.99 2.16
N LEU A 53 -0.81 -3.64 0.94
CA LEU A 53 -0.20 -2.58 0.16
C LEU A 53 -0.22 -1.25 0.92
N ALA A 54 -1.40 -0.81 1.38
CA ALA A 54 -1.54 0.49 2.06
C ALA A 54 -0.63 0.57 3.31
N ILE A 55 -0.71 -0.44 4.18
CA ILE A 55 0.15 -0.52 5.38
C ILE A 55 1.62 -0.56 4.99
N GLY A 56 1.97 -1.36 3.99
CA GLY A 56 3.34 -1.51 3.52
C GLY A 56 3.93 -0.19 3.01
N TYR A 57 3.19 0.51 2.17
CA TYR A 57 3.58 1.79 1.60
C TYR A 57 3.91 2.83 2.68
N PHE A 58 3.00 3.02 3.65
CA PHE A 58 3.22 4.01 4.71
C PHE A 58 4.27 3.58 5.72
N ARG A 59 4.48 2.27 5.94
CA ARG A 59 5.58 1.77 6.77
C ARG A 59 6.95 2.06 6.18
N GLU A 60 7.11 1.94 4.86
CA GLU A 60 8.38 2.29 4.20
C GLU A 60 8.64 3.81 4.22
N ALA A 61 7.58 4.62 4.22
CA ALA A 61 7.67 6.07 4.36
C ALA A 61 7.85 6.55 5.82
N ALA A 62 7.55 5.70 6.81
CA ALA A 62 7.69 6.02 8.22
C ALA A 62 9.17 5.99 8.63
N THR A 63 9.79 7.17 8.67
CA THR A 63 11.16 7.37 9.17
C THR A 63 11.15 7.74 10.65
N ASP A 64 12.25 7.56 11.36
CA ASP A 64 12.37 7.98 12.76
C ASP A 64 12.08 9.47 12.95
N ILE A 65 12.58 10.30 12.02
CA ILE A 65 12.30 11.75 12.00
C ILE A 65 10.80 12.01 11.80
N GLY A 66 10.17 11.35 10.82
CA GLY A 66 8.73 11.49 10.57
C GLY A 66 7.88 11.01 11.74
N HIS A 67 8.30 9.94 12.42
CA HIS A 67 7.66 9.42 13.62
C HIS A 67 7.69 10.44 14.76
N GLN A 68 8.86 11.05 15.01
CA GLN A 68 9.02 12.13 16.00
C GLN A 68 8.20 13.37 15.65
N GLN A 69 8.22 13.82 14.39
CA GLN A 69 7.48 14.99 13.93
C GLN A 69 5.95 14.81 14.04
N ALA A 70 5.46 13.59 13.86
CA ALA A 70 4.06 13.25 14.08
C ALA A 70 3.66 13.22 15.58
N GLY A 71 4.62 13.38 16.49
CA GLY A 71 4.38 13.26 17.94
C GLY A 71 4.19 11.82 18.40
N HIS A 72 4.56 10.84 17.58
CA HIS A 72 4.57 9.44 17.99
C HIS A 72 5.85 9.22 18.80
N GLY A 73 5.72 9.28 20.13
CA GLY A 73 6.78 8.95 21.08
C GLY A 73 6.62 7.53 21.61
N PRO A 74 7.54 7.06 22.46
CA PRO A 74 7.29 5.85 23.23
C PRO A 74 5.97 6.02 23.98
N LEU A 75 5.11 5.00 23.93
CA LEU A 75 3.96 4.94 24.83
C LEU A 75 4.52 5.06 26.26
N PRO A 76 3.90 5.83 27.15
CA PRO A 76 4.33 5.90 28.55
C PRO A 76 4.42 4.47 29.09
N ALA A 77 5.62 4.14 29.61
CA ALA A 77 6.13 2.78 29.75
C ALA A 77 5.06 1.75 30.15
N ALA A 78 4.60 0.98 29.17
CA ALA A 78 3.88 -0.27 29.40
C ALA A 78 4.84 -1.41 29.00
N ASP A 79 5.29 -2.13 30.02
CA ASP A 79 6.11 -3.35 30.05
C ASP A 79 6.84 -3.80 28.77
N SER A 80 8.16 -3.86 28.92
CA SER A 80 9.17 -4.23 27.93
C SER A 80 9.11 -5.71 27.51
N HIS A 81 8.09 -6.07 26.73
CA HIS A 81 8.07 -7.29 25.91
C HIS A 81 8.12 -6.97 24.40
N LEU A 82 8.71 -5.84 24.03
CA LEU A 82 8.78 -5.40 22.64
C LEU A 82 9.63 -6.36 21.80
N ARG A 83 8.95 -7.18 21.00
CA ARG A 83 9.54 -7.96 19.92
C ARG A 83 10.11 -7.00 18.88
N ALA A 84 11.38 -7.17 18.53
CA ALA A 84 12.01 -6.39 17.46
C ALA A 84 11.13 -6.43 16.20
N PRO A 85 11.01 -5.31 15.46
CA PRO A 85 10.27 -5.31 14.20
C PRO A 85 10.81 -6.41 13.30
N ASP A 86 9.92 -7.27 12.79
CA ASP A 86 10.29 -8.34 11.87
C ASP A 86 10.98 -7.73 10.63
N PRO A 87 12.30 -7.96 10.44
CA PRO A 87 13.04 -7.41 9.32
C PRO A 87 12.66 -8.10 7.99
N GLY A 88 11.87 -9.17 8.04
CA GLY A 88 11.70 -10.13 6.96
C GLY A 88 10.41 -10.04 6.16
N ARG A 89 9.48 -9.10 6.42
CA ARG A 89 8.31 -8.98 5.53
C ARG A 89 8.82 -8.52 4.16
N PRO A 90 8.65 -9.32 3.10
CA PRO A 90 9.44 -9.14 1.90
C PRO A 90 9.08 -7.83 1.20
N ARG A 91 10.06 -6.93 1.13
CA ARG A 91 10.06 -5.72 0.28
C ARG A 91 9.67 -6.03 -1.17
N SER A 92 9.76 -7.29 -1.61
CA SER A 92 9.47 -7.71 -2.98
C SER A 92 8.06 -7.39 -3.44
N PHE A 93 7.03 -7.47 -2.59
CA PHE A 93 5.65 -7.18 -3.00
C PHE A 93 5.43 -5.69 -3.31
N LEU A 94 5.87 -4.79 -2.42
CA LEU A 94 5.76 -3.34 -2.65
C LEU A 94 6.69 -2.88 -3.77
N ALA A 95 7.94 -3.35 -3.75
CA ALA A 95 8.91 -3.03 -4.78
C ALA A 95 8.46 -3.51 -6.16
N ALA A 96 7.82 -4.68 -6.26
CA ALA A 96 7.29 -5.16 -7.53
C ALA A 96 6.02 -4.40 -7.96
N ILE A 97 5.17 -3.93 -7.04
CA ILE A 97 4.05 -3.01 -7.35
C ILE A 97 4.59 -1.68 -7.87
N GLN A 98 5.56 -1.08 -7.18
CA GLN A 98 6.20 0.17 -7.62
C GLN A 98 6.91 -0.01 -8.96
N ALA A 99 7.64 -1.11 -9.16
CA ALA A 99 8.27 -1.40 -10.44
C ALA A 99 7.24 -1.54 -11.57
N ASP A 100 6.08 -2.16 -11.30
CA ASP A 100 5.00 -2.28 -12.27
C ASP A 100 4.38 -0.92 -12.63
N LEU A 101 4.10 -0.10 -11.63
CA LEU A 101 3.61 1.26 -11.81
C LEU A 101 4.62 2.10 -12.61
N ALA A 102 5.91 1.99 -12.30
CA ALA A 102 6.99 2.72 -12.97
C ALA A 102 7.19 2.30 -14.43
N ARG A 103 7.12 1.00 -14.76
CA ARG A 103 7.20 0.50 -16.14
C ARG A 103 6.13 1.13 -17.03
N HIS A 104 4.91 1.26 -16.51
CA HIS A 104 3.76 1.77 -17.25
C HIS A 104 3.63 3.31 -17.20
N ALA A 105 4.35 3.99 -16.30
CA ALA A 105 4.41 5.45 -16.26
C ALA A 105 5.19 6.03 -17.48
N LYS A 106 6.17 5.29 -17.99
CA LYS A 106 7.00 5.69 -19.15
C LYS A 106 6.28 5.62 -20.50
N HIS A 107 5.04 5.12 -20.56
CA HIS A 107 4.28 4.90 -21.80
C HIS A 107 3.10 5.86 -22.00
N ARG A 108 3.04 6.98 -21.28
CA ARG A 108 1.99 7.99 -21.52
C ARG A 108 2.35 8.78 -22.80
N PRO A 109 1.63 8.65 -23.93
CA PRO A 109 1.85 9.53 -25.07
C PRO A 109 1.57 10.96 -24.63
N SER A 110 2.52 11.85 -24.94
CA SER A 110 2.33 13.30 -24.83
C SER A 110 1.14 13.66 -25.70
N LYS A 111 0.00 14.02 -25.10
CA LYS A 111 -1.06 14.69 -25.86
C LYS A 111 -0.55 16.10 -26.14
N GLY A 112 -0.19 16.35 -27.39
CA GLY A 112 -0.09 17.70 -27.96
C GLY A 112 -1.47 18.32 -28.11
#